data_AF-A0A1B3W8N0-F1
#
_entry.id   AF-A0A1B3W8N0-F1
#
_cell.length_a   1.000
_cell.length_b   1.000
_cell.length_c   1.000
_cell.angle_alpha   90.00
_cell.angle_beta   90.00
_cell.angle_gamma   90.00
#
_symmetry.space_group_name_H-M   'P 1'
#
loop_
_entity.id
_entity.type
_entity.pdbx_description
1 polymer ?
#
loop_
_entity_poly.entity_id
_entity_poly.type
_entity_poly.pdbx_seq_one_letter_code
_entity_poly.pdbx_strand_id
1 'polypeptide(L)'
;MSGDALALRLLELLDADDLDGAIDAGLAGFDPQACPLLGPAQRERLLAARDRLLDAWAARDRHRARNARLARKAVELRARRQARSAPAPAGKRPALPPAAAAALARARQRAGGGAQ
;
A
#
# COMPACT_ATOMS: atom_id res chain seq x y z
N MET A 1 -5.10 -38.29 2.53
CA MET A 1 -3.65 -38.57 2.46
C MET A 1 -3.11 -38.51 3.88
N SER A 2 -2.24 -39.44 4.31
CA SER A 2 -1.55 -39.30 5.60
C SER A 2 -0.70 -38.02 5.60
N GLY A 3 -0.51 -37.38 6.75
CA GLY A 3 0.31 -36.16 6.86
C GLY A 3 1.72 -36.35 6.30
N ASP A 4 2.33 -37.50 6.59
CA ASP A 4 3.67 -37.84 6.08
C ASP A 4 3.71 -37.95 4.54
N ALA A 5 2.66 -38.49 3.91
CA ALA A 5 2.59 -38.59 2.45
C ALA A 5 2.44 -37.22 1.79
N LEU A 6 1.74 -36.28 2.43
CA LEU A 6 1.68 -34.89 2.00
C LEU A 6 3.06 -34.24 2.12
N ALA A 7 3.74 -34.43 3.25
CA ALA A 7 5.05 -33.81 3.49
C ALA A 7 6.12 -34.26 2.48
N LEU A 8 6.16 -35.55 2.15
CA LEU A 8 7.06 -36.07 1.13
C LEU A 8 6.77 -35.47 -0.25
N ARG A 9 5.49 -35.37 -0.62
CA ARG A 9 5.09 -34.72 -1.87
C ARG A 9 5.48 -33.24 -1.91
N LEU A 10 5.31 -32.51 -0.81
CA LEU A 10 5.74 -31.11 -0.71
C LEU A 10 7.26 -30.98 -0.88
N LEU A 11 8.05 -31.88 -0.28
CA LEU A 11 9.51 -31.87 -0.46
C LEU A 11 9.90 -32.11 -1.91
N GLU A 12 9.28 -33.08 -2.58
CA GLU A 12 9.49 -33.35 -4.01
C GLU A 12 9.20 -32.12 -4.88
N LEU A 13 8.09 -31.43 -4.62
CA LEU A 13 7.71 -30.21 -5.35
C LEU A 13 8.71 -29.07 -5.08
N LEU A 14 9.18 -28.92 -3.84
CA LEU A 14 10.21 -27.94 -3.50
C LEU A 14 11.60 -28.29 -4.08
N ASP A 15 11.90 -29.58 -4.28
CA ASP A 15 13.12 -30.03 -4.97
C ASP A 15 13.05 -29.78 -6.48
N ALA A 16 11.85 -29.86 -7.06
CA ALA A 16 11.59 -29.51 -8.45
C ALA A 16 11.45 -27.99 -8.70
N ASP A 17 11.59 -27.16 -7.66
CA ASP A 17 11.30 -25.71 -7.68
C ASP A 17 9.87 -25.37 -8.13
N ASP A 18 8.95 -26.34 -7.99
CA ASP A 18 7.53 -26.18 -8.31
C ASP A 18 6.77 -25.63 -7.10
N LEU A 19 6.95 -24.34 -6.86
CA LEU A 19 6.29 -23.62 -5.77
C LEU A 19 4.77 -23.57 -5.94
N ASP A 20 4.27 -23.44 -7.18
CA ASP A 20 2.84 -23.37 -7.44
C ASP A 20 2.17 -24.72 -7.13
N GLY A 21 2.77 -25.82 -7.59
CA GLY A 21 2.33 -27.16 -7.22
C GLY A 21 2.40 -27.41 -5.70
N ALA A 22 3.41 -26.89 -5.01
CA ALA A 22 3.49 -27.00 -3.55
C ALA A 22 2.38 -26.20 -2.84
N ILE A 23 2.05 -25.00 -3.33
CA ILE A 23 0.94 -24.19 -2.80
C ILE A 23 -0.39 -24.93 -3.01
N ASP A 24 -0.62 -25.46 -4.21
CA ASP A 24 -1.84 -26.22 -4.54
C ASP A 24 -1.97 -27.50 -3.70
N ALA A 25 -0.84 -28.16 -3.41
CA ALA A 25 -0.80 -29.31 -2.52
C ALA A 25 -1.05 -28.95 -1.04
N GLY A 26 -1.01 -27.66 -0.68
CA GLY A 26 -1.38 -27.18 0.66
C GLY A 26 -0.22 -26.68 1.53
N LEU A 27 0.91 -26.27 0.95
CA LEU A 27 2.08 -25.76 1.69
C LEU A 27 1.73 -24.68 2.73
N ALA A 28 0.82 -23.76 2.41
CA ALA A 28 0.40 -22.68 3.31
C ALA A 28 -0.25 -23.18 4.62
N GLY A 29 -0.94 -24.32 4.55
CA GLY A 29 -1.63 -24.96 5.68
C GLY A 29 -0.84 -26.11 6.32
N PHE A 30 0.42 -26.30 5.93
CA PHE A 30 1.23 -27.41 6.41
C PHE A 30 1.40 -27.37 7.94
N ASP A 31 0.96 -28.44 8.60
CA ASP A 31 1.15 -28.67 10.03
C ASP A 31 2.29 -29.67 10.27
N PRO A 32 3.42 -29.24 10.88
CA PRO A 32 4.51 -30.14 11.21
C PRO A 32 4.09 -31.25 12.20
N GLN A 33 3.12 -31.02 13.09
CA GLN A 33 2.71 -32.02 14.09
C GLN A 33 2.01 -33.23 13.46
N ALA A 34 1.41 -33.06 12.29
CA ALA A 34 0.78 -34.13 11.54
C ALA A 34 1.77 -35.10 10.87
N CYS A 35 3.08 -34.83 10.96
CA CYS A 35 4.12 -35.57 10.25
C CYS A 35 5.29 -35.96 11.18
N PRO A 36 5.11 -36.98 12.05
CA PRO A 36 6.14 -37.39 13.00
C PRO A 36 7.34 -38.09 12.35
N LEU A 37 7.19 -38.62 11.13
CA LEU A 37 8.27 -39.36 10.44
C LEU A 37 9.28 -38.45 9.73
N LEU A 38 8.99 -37.15 9.60
CA LEU A 38 9.93 -36.19 9.02
C LEU A 38 11.14 -35.97 9.93
N GLY A 39 12.32 -36.09 9.34
CA GLY A 39 13.56 -35.68 9.97
C GLY A 39 13.59 -34.17 10.25
N PRO A 40 14.44 -33.72 11.19
CA PRO A 40 14.48 -32.32 11.62
C PRO A 40 14.81 -31.36 10.46
N ALA A 41 15.76 -31.72 9.59
CA ALA A 41 16.15 -30.88 8.45
C ALA A 41 15.03 -30.73 7.39
N GLN A 42 14.30 -31.81 7.11
CA GLN A 42 13.17 -31.79 6.19
C GLN A 42 12.03 -30.91 6.71
N ARG A 43 11.75 -31.04 8.02
CA ARG A 43 10.76 -30.23 8.72
C ARG A 43 11.13 -28.75 8.68
N GLU A 44 12.38 -28.41 9.00
CA GLU A 44 12.87 -27.04 8.94
C GLU A 44 12.74 -26.44 7.54
N ARG A 45 13.08 -27.21 6.49
CA ARG A 45 12.94 -26.78 5.11
C ARG A 45 11.49 -26.45 4.74
N LEU A 46 10.54 -27.33 5.09
CA LEU A 46 9.11 -27.10 4.82
C LEU A 46 8.58 -25.88 5.58
N LEU A 47 8.97 -25.73 6.86
CA LEU A 47 8.58 -24.58 7.67
C LEU A 47 9.15 -23.28 7.08
N ALA A 48 10.43 -23.26 6.71
CA ALA A 48 11.04 -22.10 6.07
C ALA A 48 10.35 -21.73 4.75
N ALA A 49 9.98 -22.70 3.93
CA ALA A 49 9.25 -22.47 2.68
C ALA A 49 7.85 -21.89 2.94
N ARG A 50 7.11 -22.46 3.89
CA ARG A 50 5.80 -21.97 4.33
C ARG A 50 5.89 -20.54 4.86
N ASP A 51 6.81 -20.28 5.77
CA ASP A 51 6.91 -18.99 6.43
C ASP A 51 7.28 -17.88 5.42
N ARG A 52 8.20 -18.17 4.48
CA ARG A 52 8.50 -17.26 3.35
C ARG A 52 7.27 -16.97 2.48
N LEU A 53 6.44 -17.98 2.21
CA LEU A 53 5.19 -17.81 1.46
C LEU A 53 4.22 -16.89 2.20
N LEU A 54 4.00 -17.15 3.49
CA LEU A 54 3.10 -16.35 4.32
C LEU A 54 3.58 -14.89 4.45
N ASP A 55 4.89 -14.68 4.61
CA ASP A 55 5.48 -13.35 4.64
C ASP A 55 5.28 -12.60 3.31
N ALA A 56 5.45 -13.28 2.18
CA ALA A 56 5.22 -12.71 0.86
C ALA A 56 3.74 -12.32 0.68
N TRP A 57 2.80 -13.16 1.12
CA TRP A 57 1.37 -12.83 1.10
C TRP A 57 1.04 -11.63 1.99
N ALA A 58 1.54 -11.62 3.22
CA ALA A 58 1.36 -10.49 4.12
C ALA A 58 1.93 -9.19 3.53
N ALA A 59 3.08 -9.25 2.83
CA ALA A 59 3.64 -8.10 2.12
C ALA A 59 2.74 -7.61 0.98
N ARG A 60 2.19 -8.53 0.18
CA ARG A 60 1.20 -8.22 -0.88
C ARG A 60 -0.03 -7.55 -0.29
N ASP A 61 -0.55 -8.03 0.83
CA ASP A 61 -1.72 -7.45 1.48
C ASP A 61 -1.45 -6.06 2.04
N ARG A 62 -0.29 -5.83 2.66
CA ARG A 62 0.13 -4.48 3.07
C ARG A 62 0.19 -3.51 1.90
N HIS A 63 0.71 -3.97 0.75
CA HIS A 63 0.78 -3.17 -0.47
C HIS A 63 -0.63 -2.85 -0.99
N ARG A 64 -1.52 -3.84 -1.09
CA ARG A 64 -2.92 -3.65 -1.50
C ARG A 64 -3.64 -2.66 -0.58
N ALA A 65 -3.47 -2.80 0.73
CA ALA A 65 -4.07 -1.90 1.71
C ALA A 65 -3.54 -0.47 1.56
N ARG A 66 -2.24 -0.29 1.32
CA ARG A 66 -1.65 1.03 1.04
C ARG A 66 -2.25 1.65 -0.22
N ASN A 67 -2.35 0.90 -1.30
CA ASN A 67 -2.91 1.39 -2.56
C ASN A 67 -4.38 1.80 -2.40
N ALA A 68 -5.18 1.01 -1.68
CA ALA A 68 -6.57 1.36 -1.38
C ALA A 68 -6.67 2.69 -0.61
N ARG A 69 -5.79 2.93 0.38
CA ARG A 69 -5.75 4.21 1.11
C ARG A 69 -5.37 5.38 0.20
N LEU A 70 -4.38 5.20 -0.66
CA LEU A 70 -3.96 6.24 -1.61
C LEU A 70 -5.04 6.56 -2.63
N ALA A 71 -5.74 5.54 -3.15
CA ALA A 71 -6.87 5.72 -4.06
C ALA A 71 -7.98 6.56 -3.41
N ARG A 72 -8.34 6.28 -2.15
CA ARG A 72 -9.32 7.09 -1.39
C ARG A 72 -8.89 8.55 -1.28
N LYS A 73 -7.64 8.78 -0.87
CA LYS A 73 -7.08 10.15 -0.77
C LYS A 73 -7.06 10.88 -2.12
N ALA A 74 -6.75 10.18 -3.20
CA ALA A 74 -6.75 10.76 -4.55
C ALA A 74 -8.16 11.21 -4.98
N VAL A 75 -9.18 10.41 -4.69
CA VAL A 75 -10.59 10.76 -4.93
C VAL A 75 -10.98 12.00 -4.13
N GLU A 76 -10.67 12.03 -2.83
CA GLU A 76 -10.96 13.17 -1.95
C GLU A 76 -10.29 14.46 -2.45
N LEU A 77 -8.99 14.39 -2.77
CA LEU A 77 -8.25 15.54 -3.28
C LEU A 77 -8.81 16.01 -4.62
N ARG A 78 -9.22 15.10 -5.51
CA ARG A 78 -9.86 15.44 -6.78
C ARG A 78 -11.20 16.16 -6.55
N ALA A 79 -12.04 15.67 -5.64
CA ALA A 79 -13.31 16.30 -5.29
C ALA A 79 -13.09 17.71 -4.71
N ARG A 80 -12.11 17.88 -3.80
CA ARG A 80 -11.74 19.20 -3.25
C ARG A 80 -11.27 20.17 -4.34
N ARG A 81 -10.47 19.70 -5.30
CA ARG A 81 -10.01 20.53 -6.43
C ARG A 81 -11.19 20.95 -7.32
N GLN A 82 -12.12 20.05 -7.60
CA GLN A 82 -13.34 20.35 -8.36
C GLN A 82 -14.21 21.37 -7.64
N ALA A 83 -14.46 21.18 -6.33
CA ALA A 83 -15.22 22.13 -5.51
C ALA A 83 -14.57 23.53 -5.47
N ARG A 84 -13.23 23.61 -5.37
CA ARG A 84 -12.51 24.90 -5.41
C ARG A 84 -12.52 25.58 -6.78
N SER A 85 -12.57 24.80 -7.86
CA SER A 85 -12.60 25.32 -9.23
C SER A 85 -14.01 25.66 -9.71
N ALA A 86 -15.05 25.30 -8.94
CA ALA A 86 -16.40 25.71 -9.23
C ALA A 86 -16.49 27.25 -9.21
N PRO A 87 -17.09 27.88 -10.23
CA PRO A 87 -17.22 29.33 -10.27
C PRO A 87 -17.98 29.78 -9.02
N ALA A 88 -17.36 30.71 -8.28
CA ALA A 88 -17.99 31.26 -7.08
C ALA A 88 -19.34 31.88 -7.48
N PRO A 89 -20.42 31.67 -6.71
CA PRO A 89 -21.67 32.35 -6.95
C PRO A 89 -21.40 33.86 -6.98
N ALA A 90 -22.04 34.58 -7.92
CA ALA A 90 -21.89 36.01 -8.11
C ALA A 90 -22.48 36.79 -6.91
N GLY A 91 -21.85 36.68 -5.75
CA GLY A 91 -22.13 37.45 -4.55
C GLY A 91 -21.16 38.63 -4.46
N LYS A 92 -21.63 39.74 -3.90
CA LYS A 92 -20.85 40.97 -3.68
C LYS A 92 -19.57 40.62 -2.92
N ARG A 93 -18.43 40.64 -3.60
CA ARG A 93 -17.12 40.46 -2.97
C ARG A 93 -17.00 41.49 -1.85
N PRO A 94 -16.71 41.08 -0.60
CA PRO A 94 -16.56 42.03 0.49
C PRO A 94 -15.48 43.05 0.14
N ALA A 95 -15.81 44.33 0.34
CA ALA A 95 -14.89 45.41 0.05
C ALA A 95 -13.60 45.23 0.89
N LEU A 96 -12.46 45.50 0.26
CA LEU A 96 -11.16 45.38 0.92
C LEU A 96 -11.11 46.37 2.09
N PRO A 97 -10.69 45.96 3.30
CA PRO A 97 -10.57 46.90 4.41
C PRO A 97 -9.55 48.00 4.07
N PRO A 98 -9.81 49.26 4.47
CA PRO A 98 -9.04 50.42 4.02
C PRO A 98 -7.57 50.35 4.40
N ALA A 99 -7.23 49.74 5.55
CA ALA A 99 -5.85 49.51 5.96
C ALA A 99 -5.07 48.62 4.98
N ALA A 100 -5.71 47.56 4.45
CA ALA A 100 -5.10 46.67 3.46
C ALA A 100 -4.95 47.37 2.10
N ALA A 101 -5.92 48.20 1.69
CA ALA A 101 -5.82 49.01 0.48
C ALA A 101 -4.64 50.00 0.55
N ALA A 102 -4.48 50.68 1.69
CA ALA A 102 -3.38 51.62 1.94
C ALA A 102 -2.00 50.93 1.98
N ALA A 103 -1.91 49.69 2.50
CA ALA A 103 -0.68 48.91 2.45
C ALA A 103 -0.29 48.53 1.01
N LEU A 104 -1.27 48.13 0.20
CA LEU A 104 -1.07 47.75 -1.20
C LEU A 104 -0.68 48.95 -2.08
N ALA A 105 -1.26 50.13 -1.82
CA ALA A 105 -0.86 51.38 -2.48
C ALA A 105 0.61 51.75 -2.18
N ARG A 106 1.05 51.63 -0.92
CA ARG A 106 2.45 51.86 -0.53
C ARG A 106 3.40 50.85 -1.17
N ALA A 107 3.02 49.58 -1.23
CA ALA A 107 3.81 48.55 -1.88
C ALA A 107 3.96 48.81 -3.40
N ARG A 108 2.89 49.25 -4.08
CA ARG A 108 2.94 49.66 -5.49
C ARG A 108 3.86 50.85 -5.73
N GLN A 109 3.83 51.85 -4.86
CA GLN A 109 4.74 53.00 -4.97
C GLN A 109 6.20 52.62 -4.75
N ARG A 110 6.51 51.68 -3.84
CA ARG A 110 7.87 51.14 -3.69
C ARG A 110 8.32 50.32 -4.90
N ALA A 111 7.43 49.51 -5.48
CA ALA A 111 7.72 48.68 -6.64
C ALA A 111 7.88 49.52 -7.93
N GLY A 112 7.18 50.65 -8.05
CA GLY A 112 7.32 51.58 -9.18
C GLY A 112 8.37 52.68 -9.00
N GLY A 113 8.80 52.95 -7.77
CA GLY A 113 9.75 54.02 -7.43
C GLY A 113 11.17 53.56 -7.11
N GLY A 114 11.48 52.27 -7.19
CA GLY A 114 12.82 51.70 -6.96
C GLY A 114 13.69 51.57 -8.22
N ALA A 115 13.26 52.13 -9.35
CA ALA A 115 14.04 52.21 -10.59
C ALA A 115 14.43 53.67 -10.86
N GLN A 116 15.37 54.17 -10.06
CA GLN A 116 16.17 55.36 -10.33
C GLN A 116 17.42 55.33 -9.45
#